data_AF-A0A9D4DWD7-F1
#
_entry.id   AF-A0A9D4DWD7-F1
#
_cell.length_a   1.000
_cell.length_b   1.000
_cell.length_c   1.000
_cell.angle_alpha   90.00
_cell.angle_beta   90.00
_cell.angle_gamma   90.00
#
_symmetry.space_group_name_H-M   'P 1'
#
loop_
_entity.id
_entity.type
_entity.pdbx_description
1 polymer ?
#
loop_
_entity_poly.entity_id
_entity_poly.type
_entity_poly.pdbx_seq_one_letter_code
_entity_poly.pdbx_strand_id
1 'polypeptide(L)' 'MIKLCFAVFGCALSPRADRIYIINTGQHKLITLDRNGKVLSEFTDSDLQSPLDVHVTYGGQVLICDREPCTIIQVDHEG' A
#
# COMPACT_ATOMS: atom_id res chain seq x y z
N MET A 1 -11.61 -11.96 -8.74
CA MET A 1 -11.50 -10.69 -9.52
C MET A 1 -11.60 -9.56 -8.51
N ILE A 2 -10.50 -8.88 -8.21
CA ILE A 2 -10.53 -7.74 -7.28
C ILE A 2 -11.11 -6.55 -8.04
N LYS A 3 -12.27 -6.06 -7.60
CA LYS A 3 -12.89 -4.86 -8.17
C LYS A 3 -12.24 -3.66 -7.49
N LEU A 4 -11.10 -3.21 -8.04
CA LEU A 4 -10.46 -1.96 -7.66
C LEU A 4 -11.38 -0.82 -8.11
N CYS A 5 -12.14 -0.26 -7.17
CA CYS A 5 -13.05 0.84 -7.44
C CYS A 5 -12.29 2.16 -7.24
N PHE A 6 -12.31 3.01 -8.28
CA PHE A 6 -11.82 4.39 -8.34
C PHE A 6 -10.48 4.71 -7.63
N ALA A 7 -9.46 4.85 -8.48
CA ALA A 7 -8.18 5.51 -8.21
C ALA A 7 -7.18 4.70 -7.35
N VAL A 8 -6.68 3.61 -7.94
CA VAL A 8 -5.37 3.04 -7.55
C VAL A 8 -4.29 3.89 -8.21
N PHE A 9 -3.40 4.45 -7.39
CA PHE A 9 -2.33 5.31 -7.89
C PHE A 9 -0.96 4.62 -7.81
N GLY A 10 -0.58 4.10 -6.64
CA GLY A 10 0.71 3.46 -6.43
C GLY A 10 0.64 1.95 -6.23
N CYS A 11 1.68 1.27 -6.70
CA CYS A 11 1.95 -0.12 -6.32
C CYS A 11 3.45 -0.41 -6.22
N ALA A 12 3.80 -1.35 -5.35
CA ALA A 12 5.18 -1.77 -5.17
C ALA A 12 5.29 -3.28 -4.89
N LEU A 13 6.46 -3.83 -5.21
CA LEU A 13 6.80 -5.21 -4.87
C LEU A 13 7.70 -5.23 -3.64
N SER A 14 7.49 -6.24 -2.80
CA SER A 14 8.50 -6.67 -1.83
C SER A 14 9.84 -7.01 -2.50
N PRO A 15 10.98 -6.94 -1.79
CA PRO A 15 12.29 -7.29 -2.36
C PRO A 15 12.37 -8.73 -2.91
N ARG A 16 11.57 -9.66 -2.38
CA ARG A 16 11.48 -11.05 -2.83
C ARG A 16 10.38 -11.28 -3.88
N ALA A 17 9.62 -10.25 -4.22
CA ALA A 17 8.46 -10.30 -5.11
C ALA A 17 7.40 -11.37 -4.71
N ASP A 18 7.29 -11.67 -3.42
CA ASP A 18 6.28 -12.58 -2.86
C ASP A 18 5.01 -11.83 -2.44
N ARG A 19 5.13 -10.52 -2.18
CA ARG A 19 4.04 -9.59 -1.88
C ARG A 19 3.95 -8.43 -2.86
N ILE A 20 2.72 -8.01 -3.13
CA ILE A 20 2.36 -6.81 -3.91
C ILE A 20 1.61 -5.86 -2.98
N TYR A 21 2.03 -4.61 -2.95
CA TYR A 21 1.40 -3.53 -2.17
C TYR A 21 0.67 -2.61 -3.13
N ILE A 22 -0.59 -2.27 -2.83
CA ILE A 22 -1.42 -1.40 -3.66
C ILE A 22 -2.02 -0.30 -2.79
N ILE A 23 -1.86 0.95 -3.20
CA ILE A 23 -2.58 2.07 -2.61
C ILE A 23 -3.97 2.17 -3.24
N ASN A 24 -4.98 2.09 -2.40
CA ASN A 24 -6.36 2.40 -2.76
C ASN A 24 -6.72 3.75 -2.14
N THR A 25 -6.50 4.81 -2.89
CA THR A 25 -6.73 6.19 -2.44
C THR A 25 -8.19 6.46 -2.16
N GLY A 26 -9.11 5.93 -2.98
CA GLY A 26 -10.55 6.09 -2.79
C GLY A 26 -11.10 5.45 -1.52
N GLN A 27 -10.33 4.53 -0.90
CA GLN A 27 -10.66 3.89 0.37
C GLN A 27 -9.65 4.17 1.48
N HIS A 28 -8.70 5.10 1.27
CA HIS A 28 -7.70 5.49 2.27
C HIS A 28 -6.99 4.29 2.90
N LYS A 29 -6.52 3.36 2.06
CA LYS A 29 -5.90 2.12 2.54
C LYS A 29 -4.76 1.61 1.66
N LEU A 30 -3.87 0.85 2.29
CA LEU A 30 -2.91 -0.03 1.64
C LEU A 30 -3.50 -1.44 1.59
N ILE A 31 -3.39 -2.11 0.45
CA ILE A 31 -3.81 -3.50 0.28
C ILE A 31 -2.56 -4.33 -0.03
N THR A 32 -2.33 -5.37 0.75
CA THR A 32 -1.24 -6.33 0.52
C THR A 32 -1.80 -7.58 -0.13
N LEU A 33 -1.20 -8.00 -1.23
CA LEU A 33 -1.54 -9.21 -1.98
C LEU A 33 -0.37 -10.19 -1.98
N ASP A 34 -0.65 -11.47 -2.18
CA ASP A 34 0.37 -12.44 -2.58
C ASP A 34 0.75 -12.25 -4.06
N ARG A 35 1.79 -12.95 -4.51
CA ARG A 35 2.25 -12.94 -5.91
C ARG A 35 1.19 -13.38 -6.95
N ASN A 36 0.10 -14.02 -6.51
CA ASN A 36 -0.99 -14.47 -7.38
C ASN A 36 -2.17 -13.47 -7.37
N GLY A 37 -2.04 -12.36 -6.65
CA GLY A 37 -3.08 -11.34 -6.52
C GLY A 37 -4.17 -11.69 -5.50
N LYS A 38 -3.95 -12.65 -4.59
CA LYS A 38 -4.85 -12.92 -3.47
C LYS A 38 -4.60 -11.90 -2.37
N VAL A 39 -5.65 -11.26 -1.86
CA VAL A 39 -5.55 -10.35 -0.71
C VAL A 39 -5.05 -11.10 0.53
N LEU A 40 -4.00 -10.57 1.15
CA LEU A 40 -3.40 -11.04 2.39
C LEU A 40 -3.83 -10.18 3.58
N SER A 41 -3.76 -8.85 3.44
CA SER A 41 -4.12 -7.89 4.48
C SER A 41 -4.55 -6.55 3.87
N GLU A 42 -5.20 -5.73 4.70
CA GLU A 42 -5.51 -4.33 4.40
C GLU A 42 -5.10 -3.49 5.61
N PHE A 43 -4.41 -2.38 5.36
CA PHE A 43 -4.00 -1.41 6.37
C PHE A 43 -4.75 -0.10 6.16
N THR A 44 -5.31 0.41 7.26
CA THR A 44 -5.91 1.73 7.35
C THR A 44 -5.48 2.36 8.66
N ASP A 45 -5.31 3.67 8.67
CA ASP A 45 -4.94 4.43 9.85
C ASP A 45 -5.66 5.78 9.82
N SER A 46 -5.92 6.36 10.99
CA SER A 46 -6.50 7.70 11.07
C SER A 46 -5.58 8.77 10.48
N ASP A 47 -4.27 8.54 10.41
CA ASP A 47 -3.31 9.46 9.81
C ASP A 47 -3.16 9.25 8.29
N LEU A 48 -3.74 8.16 7.76
CA LEU A 48 -3.73 7.83 6.34
C LEU A 48 -4.94 8.47 5.64
N GLN A 49 -4.77 9.68 5.14
CA GLN A 49 -5.84 10.58 4.76
C GLN A 49 -5.94 10.77 3.23
N SER A 50 -4.84 10.83 2.49
CA SER A 50 -4.85 10.89 1.01
C SER A 50 -3.62 10.17 0.41
N PRO A 51 -3.49 8.85 0.63
CA PRO A 51 -2.34 8.11 0.15
C PRO A 51 -2.31 8.09 -1.37
N LEU A 52 -1.14 8.32 -1.97
CA LEU A 52 -0.96 8.30 -3.42
C LEU A 52 -0.04 7.19 -3.88
N ASP A 53 1.07 6.99 -3.19
CA ASP A 53 2.11 6.08 -3.66
C ASP A 53 2.68 5.23 -2.53
N VAL A 54 3.29 4.11 -2.91
CA VAL A 54 3.94 3.19 -2.00
C VAL A 54 5.30 2.78 -2.53
N HIS A 55 6.30 2.75 -1.65
CA HIS A 55 7.64 2.25 -1.94
C HIS A 55 8.05 1.20 -0.92
N VAL A 56 8.79 0.18 -1.34
CA VAL A 56 9.33 -0.83 -0.43
C VAL A 56 10.84 -0.74 -0.42
N THR A 57 11.40 -0.51 0.76
CA THR A 57 12.85 -0.47 0.96
C THR A 57 13.47 -1.87 0.81
N TYR A 58 14.79 -1.94 0.61
CA TYR A 58 15.50 -3.22 0.59
C TYR A 58 15.35 -4.02 1.89
N GLY A 59 15.19 -3.32 3.03
CA GLY A 59 14.93 -3.94 4.33
C GLY A 59 13.50 -4.47 4.53
N GLY A 60 12.62 -4.30 3.53
CA GLY A 60 11.23 -4.77 3.57
C GLY A 60 10.25 -3.81 4.26
N GLN A 61 10.69 -2.62 4.68
CA GLN A 61 9.80 -1.57 5.20
C GLN A 61 9.00 -0.95 4.05
N VAL A 62 7.74 -0.67 4.31
CA VAL A 62 6.80 -0.09 3.35
C VAL A 62 6.62 1.39 3.71
N LEU A 63 6.86 2.25 2.74
CA LEU A 63 6.72 3.70 2.86
C LEU A 63 5.54 4.14 2.02
N ILE A 64 4.57 4.81 2.63
CA ILE A 64 3.39 5.33 1.98
C ILE A 64 3.53 6.85 1.88
N CYS A 65 3.46 7.37 0.66
CA CYS A 65 3.39 8.80 0.42
C CYS A 65 1.94 9.27 0.58
N ASP A 66 1.67 10.03 1.62
CA ASP A 66 0.35 10.60 1.89
C ASP A 66 0.33 12.10 1.54
N ARG A 67 -0.50 12.47 0.56
CA ARG A 67 -0.57 13.83 0.03
C ARG A 67 -1.16 14.83 1.03
N GLU A 68 -2.08 14.39 1.87
CA GLU A 68 -2.74 15.22 2.86
C GLU A 68 -2.78 14.33 4.08
N PRO A 69 -1.85 14.41 5.04
CA PRO A 69 -1.26 15.64 5.58
C PRO A 69 0.15 16.00 5.07
N CYS A 70 0.57 15.57 3.87
CA CYS A 70 1.93 15.76 3.34
C CYS A 70 3.00 15.01 4.15
N THR A 71 2.74 13.75 4.47
CA THR A 71 3.63 12.93 5.30
C THR A 71 4.07 11.65 4.61
N ILE A 72 5.11 11.03 5.15
CA ILE A 72 5.48 9.64 4.83
C ILE A 72 5.10 8.78 6.02
N ILE A 73 4.24 7.80 5.80
CA ILE A 73 3.90 6.79 6.81
C ILE A 73 4.77 5.56 6.54
N GLN A 74 5.45 5.09 7.57
CA GLN A 74 6.23 3.86 7.52
C GLN A 74 5.46 2.76 8.24
N VAL A 75 5.24 1.65 7.54
CA VAL A 75 4.69 0.42 8.10
C VAL A 75 5.63 -0.76 7.88
N ASP A 76 5.44 -1.82 8.65
CA ASP A 76 6.21 -3.04 8.48
C ASP A 76 5.76 -3.84 7.23
N HIS A 77 6.40 -4.98 6.99
CA HIS A 77 6.14 -5.84 5.82
C HIS A 77 4.74 -6.50 5.77
N GLU A 78 3.93 -6.41 6.82
CA GLU A 78 2.56 -6.89 6.80
C GLU A 78 1.60 -5.86 6.20
N GLY A 79 2.03 -4.59 6.12
CA GLY A 79 1.17 -3.45 5.83
C GLY A 79 0.43 -3.06 7.09
#